data_AF-A0A534S0C0-F1
#
_entry.id   AF-A0A534S0C0-F1
#
_cell.length_a   1.000
_cell.length_b   1.000
_cell.length_c   1.000
_cell.angle_alpha   90.00
_cell.angle_beta   90.00
_cell.angle_gamma   90.00
#
_symmetry.space_group_name_H-M   'P 1'
#
loop_
_entity.id
_entity.type
_entity.pdbx_description
1 polymer ?
#
loop_
_entity_poly.entity_id
_entity_poly.type
_entity_poly.pdbx_seq_one_letter_code
_entity_poly.pdbx_strand_id
1 'polypeptide(L)' 'MAEPAPKSPAQRFSRLFRKAGAFLAKGQVSEALAVLREGEALARTLGDEEKLALFREEIAQCQQRLRE' A
#
# COMPACT_ATOMS: atom_id res chain seq x y z
N MET A 1 18.12 -25.92 9.94
CA MET A 1 17.93 -24.47 9.78
C MET A 1 17.22 -24.29 8.45
N ALA A 2 15.89 -24.13 8.45
CA ALA A 2 15.12 -23.99 7.22
C ALA A 2 15.26 -22.55 6.70
N GLU A 3 15.71 -22.41 5.47
CA GLU A 3 15.81 -21.15 4.72
C GLU A 3 14.48 -20.36 4.79
N PRO A 4 14.49 -19.03 4.97
CA PRO A 4 13.24 -18.27 4.99
C PRO A 4 12.59 -18.33 3.60
N ALA A 5 11.44 -18.99 3.54
CA ALA A 5 10.58 -19.12 2.37
C ALA A 5 10.40 -17.78 1.63
N PRO A 6 10.21 -17.79 0.28
CA PRO A 6 10.17 -16.58 -0.53
C PRO A 6 9.14 -15.58 0.00
N LYS A 7 9.60 -14.33 0.20
CA LYS A 7 8.89 -13.16 0.73
C LYS A 7 7.41 -13.13 0.29
N SER A 8 6.50 -13.60 1.14
CA SER A 8 5.07 -13.71 0.84
C SER A 8 4.47 -12.36 0.43
N PRO A 9 3.46 -12.33 -0.45
CA PRO A 9 2.77 -11.11 -0.86
C PRO A 9 2.24 -10.30 0.32
N ALA A 10 1.77 -10.96 1.38
CA ALA A 10 1.40 -10.33 2.65
C ALA A 10 2.52 -9.45 3.24
N GLN A 11 3.77 -9.93 3.22
CA GLN A 11 4.92 -9.18 3.73
C GLN A 11 5.25 -7.96 2.86
N ARG A 12 5.01 -8.05 1.55
CA ARG A 12 5.13 -6.92 0.62
C ARG A 12 4.06 -5.87 0.91
N PHE A 13 2.80 -6.28 1.09
CA PHE A 13 1.72 -5.37 1.45
C PHE A 13 2.00 -4.64 2.77
N SER A 14 2.38 -5.35 3.82
CA SER A 14 2.71 -4.73 5.12
C SER A 14 3.82 -3.68 5.01
N ARG A 15 4.84 -3.93 4.16
CA ARG A 15 5.90 -2.95 3.90
C ARG A 15 5.37 -1.71 3.19
N LEU A 16 4.49 -1.88 2.20
CA LEU A 16 3.88 -0.77 1.46
C LEU A 16 3.01 0.09 2.38
N PHE A 17 2.13 -0.52 3.19
CA PHE A 17 1.31 0.21 4.16
C PHE A 17 2.17 0.98 5.17
N ARG A 18 3.23 0.35 5.71
CA ARG A 18 4.13 1.03 6.66
C ARG A 18 4.84 2.22 6.02
N LYS A 19 5.27 2.11 4.77
CA LYS A 19 5.94 3.18 4.03
C LYS A 19 4.95 4.32 3.71
N ALA A 20 3.73 4.00 3.26
CA ALA A 20 2.67 4.97 3.01
C ALA A 20 2.31 5.73 4.30
N GLY A 21 2.12 5.03 5.42
CA GLY A 21 1.85 5.67 6.72
C GLY A 21 2.96 6.60 7.19
N ALA A 22 4.22 6.25 6.96
CA ALA A 22 5.35 7.13 7.27
C ALA A 22 5.37 8.41 6.43
N PHE A 23 4.96 8.34 5.15
CA PHE A 23 4.80 9.52 4.30
C PHE A 23 3.62 10.39 4.74
N LEU A 24 2.48 9.78 5.08
CA LEU A 24 1.32 10.50 5.62
C LEU A 24 1.64 11.25 6.91
N ALA A 25 2.39 10.62 7.83
CA ALA A 25 2.83 11.25 9.07
C ALA A 25 3.73 12.48 8.84
N LYS A 26 4.41 12.56 7.69
CA LYS A 26 5.23 13.70 7.27
C LYS A 26 4.47 14.72 6.42
N GLY A 27 3.16 14.53 6.20
CA GLY A 27 2.35 15.36 5.29
C GLY A 27 2.67 15.13 3.81
N GLN A 28 3.48 14.12 3.48
CA GLN A 28 3.88 13.80 2.11
C GLN A 28 2.81 12.94 1.43
N VAL A 29 1.59 13.48 1.29
CA VAL A 29 0.42 12.73 0.82
C VAL A 29 0.60 12.22 -0.62
N SER A 30 1.30 12.96 -1.47
CA SER A 30 1.62 12.52 -2.84
C SER A 30 2.53 11.28 -2.88
N GLU A 31 3.54 11.24 -2.01
CA GLU A 31 4.45 10.09 -1.90
C GLU A 31 3.74 8.87 -1.32
N ALA A 32 2.85 9.08 -0.33
CA ALA A 32 2.00 8.01 0.20
C ALA A 32 1.10 7.41 -0.91
N LEU A 33 0.50 8.26 -1.73
CA LEU A 33 -0.32 7.86 -2.88
C LEU A 33 0.46 6.99 -3.88
N ALA A 34 1.70 7.36 -4.20
CA ALA A 34 2.55 6.58 -5.10
C ALA A 34 2.78 5.16 -4.55
N VAL A 35 3.11 5.05 -3.26
CA VAL A 35 3.32 3.76 -2.57
C VAL A 35 2.05 2.92 -2.51
N LEU A 36 0.90 3.53 -2.24
CA LEU A 36 -0.38 2.82 -2.19
C LEU A 36 -0.78 2.30 -3.58
N ARG A 37 -0.49 3.05 -4.66
CA ARG A 37 -0.71 2.61 -6.05
C ARG A 37 0.15 1.40 -6.45
N GLU A 38 1.40 1.33 -5.97
CA GLU A 38 2.21 0.12 -6.14
C GLU A 38 1.56 -1.09 -5.48
N GLY A 39 0.97 -0.90 -4.29
CA GLY A 39 0.23 -1.93 -3.57
C GLY A 39 -1.04 -2.37 -4.26
N GLU A 40 -1.81 -1.43 -4.81
CA GLU A 40 -2.99 -1.72 -5.63
C GLU A 40 -2.62 -2.61 -6.83
N ALA A 41 -1.59 -2.22 -7.59
CA ALA A 41 -1.15 -2.98 -8.76
C ALA A 41 -0.67 -4.40 -8.38
N LEU A 42 0.04 -4.52 -7.26
CA LEU A 42 0.48 -5.81 -6.74
C LEU A 42 -0.72 -6.68 -6.31
N ALA A 43 -1.69 -6.12 -5.58
CA ALA A 43 -2.89 -6.83 -5.16
C ALA A 43 -3.71 -7.31 -6.36
N ARG A 44 -3.87 -6.45 -7.38
CA ARG A 44 -4.50 -6.81 -8.65
C ARG A 44 -3.77 -7.95 -9.36
N THR A 45 -2.43 -7.93 -9.39
CA THR A 45 -1.62 -8.97 -10.05
C THR A 45 -1.74 -10.31 -9.34
N LEU A 46 -1.95 -10.29 -8.03
CA LEU A 46 -2.08 -11.50 -7.21
C LEU A 46 -3.53 -12.01 -7.11
N GLY A 47 -4.51 -11.26 -7.62
CA GLY A 47 -5.93 -11.58 -7.46
C GLY A 47 -6.44 -11.42 -6.03
N ASP A 48 -5.76 -10.62 -5.21
CA ASP A 48 -6.11 -10.41 -3.80
C ASP A 48 -7.10 -9.24 -3.69
N GLU A 49 -8.39 -9.56 -3.83
CA GLU A 49 -9.48 -8.57 -3.88
C GLU A 49 -9.63 -7.80 -2.55
N GLU A 50 -9.42 -8.44 -1.40
CA GLU A 50 -9.44 -7.79 -0.09
C GLU A 50 -8.35 -6.71 -0.01
N LYS A 51 -7.11 -7.05 -0.39
CA LYS A 51 -6.02 -6.08 -0.39
C LYS A 51 -6.21 -5.00 -1.43
N LEU A 52 -6.76 -5.34 -2.59
CA LEU A 52 -7.07 -4.39 -3.64
C LEU A 52 -8.07 -3.33 -3.17
N ALA A 53 -9.14 -3.74 -2.51
CA ALA A 53 -10.13 -2.83 -1.94
C ALA A 53 -9.51 -1.91 -0.88
N LEU A 54 -8.68 -2.48 0.01
CA LEU A 54 -7.99 -1.71 1.05
C LEU A 54 -7.06 -0.63 0.47
N PHE A 55 -6.26 -0.97 -0.55
CA PHE A 55 -5.40 0.03 -1.21
C PHE A 55 -6.22 1.13 -1.90
N ARG A 56 -7.33 0.78 -2.55
CA ARG A 56 -8.20 1.76 -3.21
C ARG A 56 -8.86 2.72 -2.22
N GLU A 57 -9.29 2.21 -1.07
CA GLU A 57 -9.87 3.03 0.00
C GLU A 57 -8.85 4.03 0.55
N GLU A 58 -7.63 3.58 0.84
CA GLU A 58 -6.56 4.45 1.32
C GLU A 58 -6.14 5.49 0.27
N ILE A 59 -6.09 5.10 -1.01
CA ILE A 59 -5.86 6.02 -2.15
C ILE A 59 -6.93 7.10 -2.19
N ALA A 60 -8.21 6.71 -2.09
CA ALA A 60 -9.33 7.65 -2.13
C ALA A 60 -9.26 8.65 -0.97
N GLN A 61 -8.96 8.18 0.24
CA GLN A 61 -8.77 9.04 1.41
C GLN A 61 -7.60 10.03 1.22
N CYS A 62 -6.47 9.56 0.69
CA CYS A 62 -5.33 10.43 0.40
C CYS A 62 -5.67 11.49 -0.65
N GLN A 63 -6.44 11.13 -1.68
CA GLN A 63 -6.91 12.08 -2.70
C GLN A 63 -7.87 13.11 -2.14
N GLN A 64 -8.75 12.71 -1.22
CA GLN A 64 -9.65 13.64 -0.54
C GLN A 64 -8.87 14.64 0.31
N ARG A 65 -7.85 14.19 1.06
CA ARG A 65 -6.96 15.06 1.85
C ARG A 65 -6.11 16.01 1.01
N LEU A 66 -5.87 15.71 -0.26
CA LEU A 66 -5.18 16.62 -1.18
C LEU A 66 -6.11 17.69 -1.79
N ARG A 67 -7.43 17.50 -1.68
CA ARG A 67 -8.44 18.42 -2.20
C ARG A 67 -8.95 19.41 -1.15
N GLU A 68 -8.73 19.11 0.13
CA GLU A 68 -8.94 20.05 1.25
C GLU A 68 -7.67 20.90 1.49
#